data_AF-A0A0D8FTB7-F1
#
_entry.id   AF-A0A0D8FTB7-F1
#
_cell.length_a   1.000
_cell.length_b   1.000
_cell.length_c   1.000
_cell.angle_alpha   90.00
_cell.angle_beta   90.00
_cell.angle_gamma   90.00
#
_symmetry.space_group_name_H-M   'P 1'
#
loop_
_entity.id
_entity.type
_entity.pdbx_description
1 polymer ?
#
loop_
_entity_poly.entity_id
_entity_poly.type
_entity_poly.pdbx_seq_one_letter_code
_entity_poly.pdbx_strand_id
1 'polypeptide(L)'
;MDRLYRDIVTQGSSPASVRQTHAIIRRFFNQAMKWGWVELNPALLASPLKVAVARVIAPTVEQLISILEETKAVHPQWGAFFMLGALTGMRRGELCGLHWDDCGDTGVMVTKSVIYTPAGGTREAPTKTQ
;
A
#
# COMPACT_ATOMS: atom_id res chain seq x y z
N MET A 1 11.66 -8.26 -23.59
CA MET A 1 10.89 -7.63 -22.49
C MET A 1 9.39 -7.66 -22.74
N ASP A 2 8.89 -7.30 -23.92
CA ASP A 2 7.43 -7.24 -24.14
C ASP A 2 6.71 -8.60 -24.07
N ARG A 3 7.37 -9.69 -24.48
CA ARG A 3 6.85 -11.06 -24.29
C ARG A 3 6.59 -11.36 -22.80
N LEU A 4 7.59 -11.10 -21.94
CA LEU A 4 7.46 -11.26 -20.49
C LEU A 4 6.27 -10.49 -19.92
N TYR A 5 6.05 -9.25 -20.36
CA TYR A 5 4.90 -8.46 -19.88
C TYR A 5 3.58 -9.05 -20.32
N ARG A 6 3.48 -9.55 -21.57
CA ARG A 6 2.28 -10.26 -22.03
C ARG A 6 2.04 -11.50 -21.19
N ASP A 7 3.07 -12.29 -20.90
CA ASP A 7 2.95 -13.51 -20.12
C ASP A 7 2.43 -13.20 -18.70
N ILE A 8 2.95 -12.16 -18.05
CA ILE A 8 2.49 -11.69 -16.73
C ILE A 8 1.00 -11.28 -16.78
N VAL A 9 0.57 -10.59 -17.84
CA VAL A 9 -0.84 -10.24 -18.03
C VAL A 9 -1.70 -11.50 -18.23
N THR A 10 -1.27 -12.46 -19.05
CA THR A 10 -2.03 -13.70 -19.29
C THR A 10 -2.18 -14.56 -18.04
N GLN A 11 -1.27 -14.42 -17.07
CA GLN A 11 -1.35 -15.06 -15.75
C GLN A 11 -2.30 -14.33 -14.78
N GLY A 12 -3.07 -13.34 -15.25
CA GLY A 12 -4.08 -12.64 -14.47
C GLY A 12 -3.54 -11.46 -13.64
N SER A 13 -2.29 -11.04 -13.86
CA SER A 13 -1.75 -9.88 -13.15
C SER A 13 -2.38 -8.59 -13.63
N SER A 14 -2.64 -7.67 -12.69
CA SER A 14 -3.13 -6.33 -13.02
C SER A 14 -2.08 -5.54 -13.83
N PRO A 15 -2.50 -4.57 -14.67
CA PRO A 15 -1.57 -3.67 -15.35
C PRO A 15 -0.61 -2.94 -14.39
N ALA A 16 -1.07 -2.62 -13.17
CA ALA A 16 -0.23 -2.02 -12.13
C ALA A 16 0.92 -2.97 -11.72
N SER A 17 0.65 -4.26 -11.58
CA SER A 17 1.65 -5.29 -11.27
C SER A 17 2.69 -5.42 -12.39
N VAL A 18 2.27 -5.36 -13.65
CA VAL A 18 3.18 -5.37 -14.82
C VAL A 18 4.10 -4.14 -14.79
N ARG A 19 3.55 -2.95 -14.51
CA ARG A 19 4.33 -1.71 -14.40
C ARG A 19 5.33 -1.75 -13.25
N GLN A 20 4.93 -2.29 -12.09
CA GLN A 20 5.82 -2.47 -10.95
C GLN A 20 6.98 -3.43 -11.32
N THR A 21 6.66 -4.54 -11.99
CA THR A 21 7.65 -5.49 -12.48
C THR A 21 8.63 -4.83 -13.46
N HIS A 22 8.11 -4.07 -14.42
CA HIS A 22 8.93 -3.28 -15.34
C HIS A 22 9.89 -2.33 -14.59
N ALA A 23 9.39 -1.60 -13.59
CA ALA A 23 10.19 -0.67 -12.80
C ALA A 23 11.32 -1.38 -12.05
N ILE A 24 11.05 -2.56 -11.46
CA ILE A 24 12.06 -3.39 -10.78
C ILE A 24 13.13 -3.83 -11.77
N ILE A 25 12.73 -4.41 -12.90
CA ILE A 25 13.67 -4.93 -13.91
C ILE A 25 14.53 -3.79 -14.49
N ARG A 26 13.91 -2.64 -14.79
CA ARG A 26 14.63 -1.46 -15.26
C ARG A 26 15.68 -1.00 -14.24
N ARG A 27 15.34 -0.96 -12.95
CA ARG A 27 16.27 -0.57 -11.88
C ARG A 27 17.40 -1.59 -11.72
N PHE A 28 17.10 -2.88 -11.82
CA PHE A 28 18.08 -3.95 -11.80
C PHE A 28 19.12 -3.80 -12.92
N PHE A 29 18.68 -3.65 -14.17
CA PHE A 29 19.60 -3.49 -15.31
C PHE A 29 20.38 -2.18 -15.25
N ASN A 30 19.78 -1.09 -14.76
CA ASN A 30 20.53 0.14 -14.50
C ASN A 30 21.67 -0.08 -13.49
N GLN A 31 21.45 -0.90 -12.47
CA GLN A 31 22.48 -1.23 -11.49
C GLN A 31 23.56 -2.14 -12.08
N ALA A 32 23.15 -3.16 -12.87
CA ALA A 32 24.06 -4.06 -13.56
C ALA A 32 24.98 -3.30 -14.54
N MET A 33 24.45 -2.30 -15.24
CA MET A 33 25.27 -1.41 -16.09
C MET A 33 26.29 -0.61 -15.28
N LYS A 34 25.90 -0.06 -14.13
CA LYS A 34 26.83 0.68 -13.24
C LYS A 34 27.97 -0.22 -12.73
N TRP A 35 27.71 -1.50 -12.55
CA TRP A 35 28.71 -2.50 -12.16
C TRP A 35 29.49 -3.09 -13.35
N GLY A 36 29.18 -2.68 -14.58
CA GLY A 36 29.82 -3.19 -15.79
C GLY A 36 29.46 -4.64 -16.13
N TRP A 37 28.39 -5.20 -15.57
CA TRP A 37 27.97 -6.58 -15.83
C TRP A 37 27.27 -6.75 -17.17
N VAL A 38 26.64 -5.68 -17.65
CA VAL A 38 25.91 -5.61 -18.91
C VAL A 38 26.14 -4.25 -19.54
N GLU A 39 26.16 -4.20 -20.86
CA GLU A 39 26.41 -2.95 -21.60
C GLU A 39 25.14 -2.13 -21.83
N LEU A 40 23.97 -2.78 -21.80
CA LEU A 40 22.70 -2.15 -22.14
C LEU A 40 21.56 -2.61 -21.21
N ASN A 41 20.56 -1.73 -21.06
CA ASN A 41 19.34 -2.02 -20.31
C ASN A 41 18.19 -2.38 -21.27
N PRO A 42 17.83 -3.67 -21.41
CA PRO A 42 16.77 -4.09 -22.32
C PRO A 42 15.37 -3.59 -21.91
N ALA A 43 15.18 -3.15 -20.67
CA ALA A 43 13.92 -2.56 -20.22
C ALA A 43 13.69 -1.16 -20.80
N LEU A 44 14.73 -0.45 -21.26
CA LEU A 44 14.58 0.86 -21.90
C LEU A 44 13.92 0.77 -23.28
N LEU A 45 14.06 -0.37 -23.95
CA LEU A 45 13.49 -0.62 -25.27
C LEU A 45 12.09 -1.24 -25.19
N ALA A 46 11.61 -1.53 -23.98
CA ALA A 46 10.35 -2.21 -23.76
C ALA A 46 9.19 -1.22 -23.75
N SER A 47 8.01 -1.67 -24.18
CA SER A 47 6.77 -0.90 -24.18
C SER A 47 5.78 -1.46 -23.15
N PRO A 48 5.95 -1.16 -21.84
CA PRO A 48 5.03 -1.65 -20.81
C PRO A 48 3.62 -1.11 -21.03
N LEU A 49 2.60 -1.92 -20.71
CA LEU A 49 1.20 -1.51 -20.85
C LEU A 49 0.92 -0.24 -20.03
N LYS A 50 0.13 0.67 -20.62
CA LYS A 50 -0.38 1.84 -19.90
C LYS A 50 -1.38 1.38 -18.84
N VAL A 51 -1.15 1.82 -17.62
CA VAL A 51 -2.05 1.56 -16.48
C VAL A 51 -2.97 2.76 -16.35
N ALA A 52 -4.28 2.54 -16.47
CA ALA A 52 -5.25 3.52 -16.03
C ALA A 52 -5.15 3.61 -14.50
N VAL A 53 -4.77 4.78 -13.98
CA VAL A 53 -4.77 5.02 -12.55
C VAL A 53 -6.22 5.18 -12.12
N ALA A 54 -6.75 4.21 -11.40
CA ALA A 54 -8.04 4.37 -10.74
C ALA A 54 -7.90 5.52 -9.73
N ARG A 55 -8.68 6.59 -9.92
CA ARG A 55 -8.71 7.69 -8.96
C ARG A 55 -9.49 7.23 -7.74
N VAL A 56 -8.83 7.21 -6.58
CA VAL A 56 -9.53 7.04 -5.31
C VAL A 56 -10.32 8.31 -5.06
N ILE A 57 -11.64 8.18 -4.98
CA ILE A 57 -12.55 9.28 -4.66
C ILE A 57 -12.81 9.20 -3.16
N ALA A 58 -12.42 10.25 -2.44
CA ALA A 58 -12.73 10.35 -1.01
C ALA A 58 -14.24 10.57 -0.82
N PRO A 59 -14.85 9.99 0.23
CA PRO A 59 -16.24 10.27 0.56
C PRO A 59 -16.43 11.75 0.89
N THR A 60 -17.62 12.29 0.64
CA THR A 60 -18.01 13.60 1.16
C THR A 60 -18.20 13.54 2.68
N VAL A 61 -18.34 14.70 3.32
CA VAL A 61 -18.57 14.78 4.78
C VAL A 61 -19.86 14.04 5.15
N GLU A 62 -20.93 14.22 4.37
CA GLU A 62 -22.23 13.59 4.59
C GLU A 62 -22.14 12.07 4.45
N GLN A 63 -21.42 11.59 3.43
CA GLN A 63 -21.18 10.17 3.22
C GLN A 63 -20.36 9.57 4.37
N LEU A 64 -19.33 10.29 4.83
CA LEU A 64 -18.52 9.84 5.96
C LEU A 64 -19.36 9.73 7.25
N ILE A 65 -20.23 10.72 7.53
CA ILE A 65 -21.13 10.68 8.68
C ILE A 65 -22.04 9.45 8.61
N SER A 66 -22.67 9.20 7.44
CA SER A 66 -23.53 8.01 7.24
C SER A 66 -22.77 6.71 7.50
N ILE A 67 -21.56 6.58 6.95
CA ILE A 67 -20.70 5.39 7.14
C ILE A 67 -20.39 5.19 8.64
N LEU A 68 -20.07 6.25 9.36
CA LEU A 68 -19.74 6.17 10.79
C LEU A 68 -20.96 5.78 11.65
N GLU A 69 -22.14 6.33 11.35
CA GLU A 69 -23.38 6.00 12.06
C GLU A 69 -23.79 4.54 11.81
N GLU A 70 -23.79 4.11 10.55
CA GLU A 70 -24.13 2.74 10.17
C GLU A 70 -23.15 1.71 10.77
N THR A 71 -21.84 1.97 10.66
CA THR A 71 -20.83 1.05 11.20
C THR A 71 -20.88 0.98 12.72
N LYS A 72 -21.13 2.09 13.41
CA LYS A 72 -21.34 2.12 14.86
C LYS A 72 -22.58 1.33 15.29
N ALA A 73 -23.67 1.41 14.52
CA ALA A 73 -24.90 0.68 14.79
C ALA A 73 -24.74 -0.84 14.63
N VAL A 74 -23.97 -1.27 13.62
CA VAL A 74 -23.69 -2.69 13.40
C VAL A 74 -22.68 -3.23 14.41
N HIS A 75 -21.61 -2.47 14.68
CA HIS A 75 -20.56 -2.90 15.59
C HIS A 75 -19.76 -1.70 16.14
N PRO A 76 -19.95 -1.33 17.42
CA PRO A 76 -19.37 -0.10 17.99
C PRO A 76 -17.85 0.04 17.82
N GLN A 77 -17.11 -1.07 17.84
CA GLN A 77 -15.65 -1.05 17.66
C GLN A 77 -15.24 -0.66 16.23
N TRP A 78 -16.04 -1.04 15.21
CA TRP A 78 -15.79 -0.62 13.83
C TRP A 78 -16.06 0.87 13.66
N GLY A 79 -17.09 1.39 14.33
CA GLY A 79 -17.35 2.83 14.38
C GLY A 79 -16.16 3.61 14.93
N ALA A 80 -15.59 3.18 16.06
CA ALA A 80 -14.38 3.80 16.62
C ALA A 80 -13.17 3.68 15.67
N PHE A 81 -12.98 2.51 15.03
CA PHE A 81 -11.90 2.28 14.08
C PHE A 81 -11.95 3.23 12.87
N PHE A 82 -13.13 3.35 12.24
CA PHE A 82 -13.30 4.24 11.08
C PHE A 82 -13.24 5.71 11.47
N MET A 83 -13.76 6.08 12.65
CA MET A 83 -13.68 7.44 13.16
C MET A 83 -12.23 7.87 13.39
N LEU A 84 -11.43 7.02 14.05
CA LEU A 84 -10.00 7.27 14.22
C LEU A 84 -9.29 7.40 12.88
N GLY A 85 -9.53 6.49 11.93
CA GLY A 85 -8.94 6.56 10.59
C GLY A 85 -9.29 7.85 9.84
N ALA A 86 -10.54 8.29 9.93
CA ALA A 86 -11.00 9.51 9.28
C ALA A 86 -10.43 10.79 9.90
N LEU A 87 -10.30 10.84 11.23
CA LEU A 87 -9.81 12.02 11.95
C LEU A 87 -8.28 12.14 11.94
N THR A 88 -7.57 11.02 11.93
CA THR A 88 -6.10 11.00 12.06
C THR A 88 -5.37 10.76 10.73
N GLY A 89 -6.04 10.19 9.73
CA GLY A 89 -5.40 9.77 8.49
C GLY A 89 -4.43 8.59 8.64
N MET A 90 -4.45 7.89 9.78
CA MET A 90 -3.59 6.74 10.03
C MET A 90 -3.81 5.62 9.01
N ARG A 91 -2.72 4.93 8.64
CA ARG A 91 -2.82 3.73 7.80
C ARG A 91 -3.49 2.61 8.57
N ARG A 92 -4.18 1.72 7.86
CA ARG A 92 -4.87 0.56 8.47
C ARG A 92 -3.98 -0.27 9.41
N GLY A 93 -2.72 -0.52 9.03
CA GLY A 93 -1.78 -1.24 9.89
C GLY A 93 -1.41 -0.47 11.16
N GLU A 94 -1.32 0.86 11.08
CA GLU A 94 -1.05 1.74 12.23
C GLU A 94 -2.24 1.74 13.20
N LEU A 95 -3.48 1.85 12.68
CA LEU A 95 -4.70 1.72 13.49
C LEU A 95 -4.78 0.36 14.20
N CYS A 96 -4.47 -0.73 13.49
CA CYS A 96 -4.46 -2.07 14.07
C CYS A 96 -3.34 -2.30 15.09
N GLY A 97 -2.28 -1.49 15.04
CA GLY A 97 -1.15 -1.58 15.97
C GLY A 97 -1.26 -0.64 17.16
N LEU A 98 -2.31 0.18 17.24
CA LEU A 98 -2.45 1.20 18.27
C LEU A 98 -2.71 0.58 19.64
N HIS A 99 -1.93 0.97 20.65
CA HIS A 99 -2.12 0.56 22.04
C HIS A 99 -2.47 1.78 22.92
N TRP A 100 -2.95 1.54 24.14
CA TRP A 100 -3.34 2.64 25.05
C TRP A 100 -2.17 3.56 25.42
N ASP A 101 -0.95 3.02 25.52
CA ASP A 101 0.27 3.80 25.81
C ASP A 101 0.66 4.75 24.67
N ASP A 102 0.09 4.57 23.47
CA ASP A 102 0.26 5.46 22.33
C ASP A 102 -0.69 6.68 22.41
N CYS A 103 -1.68 6.66 23.30
CA CYS A 103 -2.66 7.74 23.48
C CYS A 103 -2.24 8.66 24.65
N GLY A 104 -1.88 9.90 24.33
CA GLY A 104 -1.65 10.95 25.31
C GLY A 104 -2.83 11.92 25.42
N ASP A 105 -2.76 12.84 26.37
CA ASP A 105 -3.83 13.82 26.63
C ASP A 105 -4.12 14.73 25.42
N THR A 106 -3.10 14.98 24.58
CA THR A 106 -3.17 15.92 23.45
C THR A 106 -3.19 15.25 22.08
N GLY A 107 -3.14 13.92 22.00
CA GLY A 107 -3.09 13.23 20.71
C GLY A 107 -2.60 11.78 20.78
N VAL A 108 -2.34 11.22 19.61
CA VAL A 108 -1.95 9.82 19.44
C VAL A 108 -0.59 9.74 18.74
N MET A 109 0.32 8.93 19.29
CA MET A 109 1.66 8.69 18.78
C MET A 109 1.70 7.39 17.97
N VAL A 110 2.10 7.46 16.69
CA VAL A 110 2.17 6.27 15.83
C VAL A 110 3.56 5.63 15.92
N THR A 111 3.72 4.67 16.82
CA THR A 111 5.01 3.99 17.08
C THR A 111 5.18 2.69 16.29
N LYS A 112 4.06 2.04 15.93
CA LYS A 112 4.03 0.69 15.36
C LYS A 112 2.93 0.50 14.32
N SER A 113 3.05 -0.59 13.58
CA SER A 113 2.10 -0.99 12.54
C SER A 113 1.99 -2.51 12.47
N VAL A 114 0.78 -3.03 12.33
CA VAL A 114 0.54 -4.44 12.04
C VAL A 114 0.82 -4.72 10.56
N ILE A 115 1.71 -5.67 10.30
CA ILE A 115 2.10 -6.11 8.96
C ILE A 115 1.80 -7.60 8.76
N TYR A 116 1.45 -7.97 7.54
CA TYR A 116 1.22 -9.36 7.16
C TYR A 116 2.56 -10.09 6.96
N THR A 117 2.64 -11.32 7.44
CA THR A 117 3.84 -12.16 7.32
C THR A 117 3.73 -13.12 6.12
N PRO A 118 4.83 -13.37 5.37
CA PRO A 118 4.81 -14.32 4.25
C PRO A 118 4.36 -15.74 4.62
N ALA A 119 4.59 -16.16 5.87
CA ALA A 119 4.18 -17.46 6.41
C ALA A 119 2.67 -17.56 6.75
N GLY A 120 1.89 -16.50 6.49
CA GLY A 120 0.54 -16.34 7.02
C GLY A 120 0.55 -15.70 8.41
N GLY A 121 -0.48 -14.93 8.71
CA GLY A 121 -0.64 -14.22 9.98
C GLY A 121 -0.18 -12.76 9.96
N THR A 122 -0.16 -12.16 11.15
CA THR A 122 0.18 -10.75 11.37
C THR A 122 1.25 -10.63 12.44
N ARG A 123 2.09 -9.60 12.33
CA ARG A 123 3.02 -9.18 13.39
C ARG A 123 3.02 -7.67 13.52
N GLU A 124 3.30 -7.18 14.72
CA GLU A 124 3.62 -5.77 14.92
C GLU A 124 5.07 -5.51 14.47
N ALA A 125 5.28 -4.38 13.80
CA ALA A 125 6.60 -3.88 13.44
C ALA A 125 6.68 -2.39 13.77
N PRO A 126 7.86 -1.89 14.18
CA PRO A 126 8.04 -0.45 14.34
C PRO A 126 7.78 0.27 13.02
N THR A 127 7.31 1.52 13.10
CA THR A 127 7.28 2.37 11.91
C THR A 127 8.70 2.50 11.35
N LYS A 128 8.83 2.67 10.03
CA LYS A 128 10.14 2.74 9.34
C LYS A 128 10.98 3.99 9.71
N THR A 129 10.61 4.69 10.77
CA THR A 129 11.23 5.92 11.21
C THR A 129 11.46 5.85 12.72
N GLN A 130 12.38 4.98 13.13
CA GLN A 130 13.37 5.19 14.22
C GLN A 130 14.58 4.29 13.94
#